data_AF-A0A3D0QI07-F1
#
_entry.id   AF-A0A3D0QI07-F1
#
_cell.length_a   1.000
_cell.length_b   1.000
_cell.length_c   1.000
_cell.angle_alpha   90.00
_cell.angle_beta   90.00
_cell.angle_gamma   90.00
#
_symmetry.space_group_name_H-M   'P 1'
#
loop_
_entity.id
_entity.type
_entity.pdbx_description
1 polymer ?
#
loop_
_entity_poly.entity_id
_entity_poly.type
_entity_poly.pdbx_seq_one_letter_code
_entity_poly.pdbx_strand_id
1 'polypeptide(L)'
;MQEEGLRHNPLRSKDILVRPLLNSASAFRSSFPFLISFCYLEQSSGEPGKGLCPEGHVIQKRIIMTVSITFLLHLLAFGVLTTTVISGFILDRKLRKEPDHRVRLTIAGIARTIGLLSPIAAVLLLFTGIGNIHNRFIGPEMRWYTEGWLVAKIVLFVVMVLNGMIYGPRLTRGRLKHLTSIAEQSAPPNADGALRSFNRQITMFYFVQMLLLLLVVYISVFGSGKHPGAL
;
A
#
# COMPACT_ATOMS: atom_id res chain seq x y z
N MET A 1 62.69 4.99 -21.87
CA MET A 1 61.82 5.18 -20.69
C MET A 1 60.39 5.22 -21.20
N GLN A 2 59.63 4.18 -20.90
CA GLN A 2 58.31 3.90 -21.45
C GLN A 2 57.22 4.71 -20.74
N GLU A 3 56.44 5.47 -21.50
CA GLU A 3 55.10 5.90 -21.11
C GLU A 3 54.13 4.75 -21.38
N GLU A 4 53.80 3.97 -20.34
CA GLU A 4 52.68 3.03 -20.40
C GLU A 4 51.41 3.68 -19.85
N GLY A 5 50.42 3.77 -20.75
CA GLY A 5 49.16 4.43 -20.53
C GLY A 5 48.22 3.67 -19.61
N LEU A 6 47.71 4.37 -18.61
CA LEU A 6 46.60 3.93 -17.77
C LEU A 6 45.27 4.41 -18.37
N ARG A 7 44.75 3.70 -19.38
CA ARG A 7 43.37 3.91 -19.86
C ARG A 7 42.39 3.36 -18.83
N HIS A 8 41.88 4.24 -17.97
CA HIS A 8 40.69 3.98 -17.17
C HIS A 8 39.47 3.82 -18.10
N ASN A 9 38.81 2.68 -18.01
CA ASN A 9 37.64 2.31 -18.81
C ASN A 9 36.37 2.47 -17.93
N PRO A 10 35.55 3.53 -18.08
CA PRO A 10 34.48 3.87 -17.15
C PRO A 10 33.12 3.28 -17.58
N LEU A 11 33.08 2.01 -18.01
CA LEU A 11 31.85 1.38 -18.50
C LEU A 11 31.66 -0.03 -17.92
N ARG A 12 31.57 -0.14 -16.60
CA ARG A 12 31.15 -1.40 -15.95
C ARG A 12 30.37 -1.17 -14.65
N SER A 13 29.40 -0.27 -14.67
CA SER A 13 28.52 -0.01 -13.50
C SER A 13 27.07 0.26 -13.90
N LYS A 14 26.52 -0.52 -14.84
CA LYS A 14 25.09 -0.47 -15.16
C LYS A 14 24.33 -1.79 -14.97
N ASP A 15 25.05 -2.90 -14.77
CA ASP A 15 24.40 -4.23 -14.69
C ASP A 15 24.04 -4.71 -13.27
N ILE A 16 24.37 -3.95 -12.22
CA ILE A 16 24.17 -4.39 -10.83
C ILE A 16 22.79 -3.98 -10.27
N LEU A 17 22.06 -3.06 -10.91
CA LEU A 17 20.84 -2.49 -10.32
C LEU A 17 19.50 -3.03 -10.86
N VAL A 18 19.50 -3.94 -11.84
CA VAL A 18 18.25 -4.42 -12.48
C VAL A 18 17.78 -5.79 -11.97
N ARG A 19 18.68 -6.60 -11.37
CA ARG A 19 18.34 -7.96 -10.92
C ARG A 19 17.46 -8.09 -9.65
N PRO A 20 17.32 -7.12 -8.71
CA PRO A 20 16.48 -7.34 -7.53
C PRO A 20 14.97 -7.11 -7.76
N LEU A 21 14.55 -6.52 -8.89
CA LEU A 21 13.11 -6.23 -9.13
C LEU A 21 12.31 -7.43 -9.65
N LEU A 22 12.94 -8.35 -10.39
CA LEU A 22 12.22 -9.52 -10.95
C LEU A 22 11.99 -10.65 -9.94
N ASN A 23 12.82 -10.75 -8.88
CA ASN A 23 12.61 -11.74 -7.81
C ASN A 23 11.57 -11.31 -6.76
N SER A 24 11.06 -10.07 -6.81
CA SER A 24 10.01 -9.62 -5.89
C SER A 24 8.59 -9.98 -6.35
N ALA A 25 8.40 -10.31 -7.64
CA ALA A 25 7.10 -10.68 -8.19
C ALA A 25 6.63 -12.08 -7.75
N SER A 26 7.56 -13.02 -7.50
CA SER A 26 7.23 -14.37 -7.01
C SER A 26 6.94 -14.39 -5.50
N ALA A 27 7.60 -13.52 -4.71
CA ALA A 27 7.34 -13.38 -3.27
C ALA A 27 5.99 -12.71 -2.96
N PHE A 28 5.43 -11.92 -3.88
CA PHE A 28 4.10 -11.34 -3.74
C PHE A 28 2.99 -12.40 -3.84
N ARG A 29 3.23 -13.50 -4.55
CA ARG A 29 2.25 -14.59 -4.76
C ARG A 29 2.04 -15.45 -3.51
N SER A 30 3.04 -15.54 -2.61
CA SER A 30 2.97 -16.35 -1.38
C SER A 30 2.47 -15.58 -0.15
N SER A 31 2.44 -14.24 -0.19
CA SER A 31 2.05 -13.41 0.96
C SER A 31 0.54 -13.13 1.03
N PHE A 32 -0.24 -13.52 0.01
CA PHE A 32 -1.70 -13.29 -0.06
C PHE A 32 -2.46 -14.58 -0.44
N PRO A 33 -2.49 -15.62 0.41
CA PRO A 33 -3.27 -16.84 0.15
C PRO A 33 -4.78 -16.56 0.01
N PHE A 34 -5.28 -15.42 0.53
CA PHE A 34 -6.68 -15.00 0.40
C PHE A 34 -7.13 -14.72 -1.04
N LEU A 35 -6.24 -14.32 -1.94
CA LEU A 35 -6.60 -14.09 -3.35
C LEU A 35 -6.72 -15.39 -4.16
N ILE A 36 -6.10 -16.47 -3.69
CA ILE A 36 -6.17 -17.79 -4.34
C ILE A 36 -7.29 -18.64 -3.73
N SER A 37 -7.61 -18.45 -2.44
CA SER A 37 -8.66 -19.20 -1.76
C SER A 37 -10.08 -18.92 -2.29
N PHE A 38 -10.29 -17.84 -3.06
CA PHE A 38 -11.56 -17.57 -3.73
C PHE A 38 -11.72 -18.29 -5.08
N CYS A 39 -10.64 -18.84 -5.66
CA CYS A 39 -10.69 -19.58 -6.93
C CYS A 39 -10.79 -21.10 -6.74
N TYR A 40 -10.67 -21.63 -5.52
CA TYR A 40 -10.50 -23.07 -5.27
C TYR A 40 -11.68 -23.74 -4.54
N LEU A 41 -12.85 -23.11 -4.52
CA LEU A 41 -14.09 -23.66 -3.96
C LEU A 41 -15.12 -24.01 -5.04
N GLU A 42 -14.65 -24.44 -6.21
CA GLU A 42 -15.49 -24.84 -7.35
C GLU A 42 -15.04 -26.18 -7.93
N GLN A 43 -14.77 -27.18 -7.08
CA GLN A 43 -14.52 -28.54 -7.56
C GLN A 43 -14.77 -29.65 -6.52
N SER A 44 -16.02 -29.80 -6.09
CA SER A 44 -16.55 -31.06 -5.52
C SER A 44 -18.06 -30.88 -5.48
N SER A 45 -18.92 -31.68 -6.09
CA SER A 45 -18.91 -33.14 -6.19
C SER A 45 -19.93 -33.55 -7.27
N GLY A 46 -19.50 -34.21 -8.33
CA GLY A 46 -20.37 -34.87 -9.29
C GLY A 46 -20.36 -36.37 -9.04
N GLU A 47 -21.32 -36.89 -8.27
CA GLU A 47 -21.65 -38.31 -8.29
C GLU A 47 -22.70 -38.59 -9.37
N PRO A 48 -22.52 -39.63 -10.22
CA PRO A 48 -23.50 -40.03 -11.22
C PRO A 48 -24.52 -41.00 -10.60
N GLY A 49 -25.49 -40.48 -9.87
CA GLY A 49 -26.65 -41.23 -9.38
C GLY A 49 -27.81 -41.16 -10.37
N LYS A 50 -27.99 -42.22 -11.17
CA LYS A 50 -29.11 -42.38 -12.11
C LYS A 50 -30.43 -42.51 -11.34
N GLY A 51 -31.34 -41.56 -11.52
CA GLY A 51 -32.72 -41.63 -11.04
C GLY A 51 -33.60 -40.64 -11.80
N LEU A 52 -34.43 -41.17 -12.71
CA LEU A 52 -35.39 -40.40 -13.51
C LEU A 52 -36.41 -39.68 -12.61
N CYS A 53 -36.44 -38.35 -12.70
CA CYS A 53 -37.54 -37.49 -12.28
C CYS A 53 -37.64 -36.29 -13.24
N PRO A 54 -38.85 -35.76 -13.49
CA PRO A 54 -39.14 -34.90 -14.63
C PRO A 54 -38.55 -33.50 -14.49
N GLU A 55 -38.33 -32.89 -15.64
CA GLU A 55 -37.69 -31.61 -15.93
C GLU A 55 -38.23 -30.43 -15.10
N GLY A 56 -37.76 -30.31 -13.86
CA GLY A 56 -37.66 -29.03 -13.18
C GLY A 56 -36.39 -28.37 -13.68
N HIS A 57 -36.48 -27.50 -14.68
CA HIS A 57 -35.40 -26.59 -15.08
C HIS A 57 -35.03 -25.71 -13.87
N VAL A 58 -34.17 -26.24 -13.00
CA VAL A 58 -33.41 -25.47 -12.03
C VAL A 58 -32.53 -24.60 -12.91
N ILE A 59 -33.01 -23.39 -13.19
CA ILE A 59 -32.20 -22.31 -13.73
C ILE A 59 -31.09 -22.15 -12.72
N GLN A 60 -29.99 -22.85 -12.96
CA GLN A 60 -28.72 -22.71 -12.28
C GLN A 60 -28.30 -21.31 -12.68
N LYS A 61 -28.84 -20.33 -11.95
CA LYS A 61 -28.59 -18.91 -12.12
C LYS A 61 -27.11 -18.81 -11.88
N ARG A 62 -26.35 -18.83 -12.98
CA ARG A 62 -24.91 -18.75 -12.99
C ARG A 62 -24.61 -17.48 -12.21
N ILE A 63 -24.29 -17.63 -10.93
CA ILE A 63 -23.84 -16.54 -10.08
C ILE A 63 -22.42 -16.27 -10.58
N ILE A 64 -22.33 -15.72 -11.80
CA ILE A 64 -21.21 -14.90 -12.19
C ILE A 64 -21.32 -13.77 -11.18
N MET A 65 -20.60 -13.90 -10.06
CA MET A 65 -20.36 -12.79 -9.16
C MET A 65 -19.70 -11.76 -10.05
N THR A 66 -20.51 -10.82 -10.54
CA THR A 66 -20.03 -9.69 -11.32
C THR A 66 -19.21 -8.91 -10.33
N VAL A 67 -17.91 -9.20 -10.29
CA VAL A 67 -16.94 -8.44 -9.52
C VAL A 67 -17.13 -7.01 -9.98
N SER A 68 -17.75 -6.21 -9.11
CA SER A 68 -18.05 -4.83 -9.48
C SER A 68 -16.73 -4.15 -9.80
N ILE A 69 -16.69 -3.42 -10.92
CA ILE A 69 -15.52 -2.63 -11.31
C ILE A 69 -15.09 -1.71 -10.16
N THR A 70 -16.04 -1.24 -9.34
CA THR A 70 -15.77 -0.44 -8.14
C THR A 70 -14.94 -1.19 -7.10
N PHE A 71 -15.18 -2.49 -6.91
CA PHE A 71 -14.42 -3.32 -5.98
C PHE A 71 -13.00 -3.58 -6.48
N LEU A 72 -12.85 -3.87 -7.77
CA LEU A 72 -11.54 -4.05 -8.38
C LEU A 72 -10.68 -2.77 -8.27
N LEU A 73 -11.27 -1.60 -8.59
CA LEU A 73 -10.59 -0.31 -8.44
C LEU A 73 -10.24 0.00 -6.98
N HIS A 74 -11.10 -0.40 -6.03
CA HIS A 74 -10.81 -0.27 -4.60
C HIS A 74 -9.59 -1.09 -4.19
N LEU A 75 -9.51 -2.36 -4.62
CA LEU A 75 -8.35 -3.21 -4.35
C LEU A 75 -7.07 -2.67 -5.00
N LEU A 76 -7.17 -2.15 -6.23
CA LEU A 76 -6.04 -1.54 -6.92
C LEU A 76 -5.53 -0.31 -6.16
N ALA A 77 -6.43 0.61 -5.78
CA ALA A 77 -6.07 1.80 -4.99
C ALA A 77 -5.45 1.42 -3.64
N PHE A 78 -5.96 0.36 -3.00
CA PHE A 78 -5.42 -0.15 -1.75
C PHE A 78 -4.00 -0.72 -1.93
N GLY A 79 -3.76 -1.46 -3.02
CA GLY A 79 -2.44 -1.97 -3.38
C GLY A 79 -1.44 -0.84 -3.64
N VAL A 80 -1.84 0.20 -4.38
CA VAL A 80 -1.00 1.40 -4.63
C VAL A 80 -0.67 2.12 -3.32
N LEU A 81 -1.65 2.29 -2.43
CA LEU A 81 -1.41 2.92 -1.13
C LEU A 81 -0.42 2.10 -0.29
N THR A 82 -0.63 0.78 -0.19
CA THR A 82 0.22 -0.14 0.58
C THR A 82 1.66 -0.14 0.05
N THR A 83 1.84 -0.29 -1.26
CA THR A 83 3.15 -0.26 -1.92
C THR A 83 3.85 1.07 -1.76
N THR A 84 3.11 2.19 -1.79
CA THR A 84 3.64 3.53 -1.52
C THR A 84 4.19 3.66 -0.10
N VAL A 85 3.45 3.19 0.91
CA VAL A 85 3.90 3.23 2.31
C VAL A 85 5.14 2.36 2.53
N ILE A 86 5.12 1.12 2.01
CA ILE A 86 6.26 0.19 2.12
C ILE A 86 7.49 0.74 1.39
N SER A 87 7.32 1.23 0.16
CA SER A 87 8.43 1.80 -0.62
C SER A 87 9.00 3.05 0.05
N GLY A 88 8.15 3.90 0.60
CA GLY A 88 8.57 5.07 1.37
C GLY A 88 9.42 4.70 2.58
N PHE A 89 9.04 3.65 3.32
CA PHE A 89 9.81 3.13 4.44
C PHE A 89 11.17 2.54 4.02
N ILE A 90 11.21 1.76 2.93
CA ILE A 90 12.45 1.19 2.39
C ILE A 90 13.40 2.30 1.93
N LEU A 91 12.89 3.29 1.18
CA LEU A 91 13.67 4.43 0.71
C LEU A 91 14.19 5.28 1.86
N ASP A 92 13.40 5.46 2.91
CA ASP A 92 13.82 6.16 4.12
C ASP A 92 15.01 5.45 4.81
N ARG A 93 14.97 4.11 4.91
CA ARG A 93 16.11 3.34 5.42
C ARG A 93 17.34 3.46 4.52
N LYS A 94 17.15 3.41 3.18
CA LYS A 94 18.26 3.56 2.22
C LYS A 94 18.90 4.94 2.31
N LEU A 95 18.09 6.00 2.39
CA LEU A 95 18.53 7.39 2.52
C LEU A 95 19.42 7.64 3.76
N ARG A 96 19.17 6.92 4.85
CA ARG A 96 19.95 7.03 6.10
C ARG A 96 21.30 6.33 6.03
N LYS A 97 21.40 5.26 5.23
CA LYS A 97 22.62 4.46 5.09
C LYS A 97 23.59 5.05 4.06
N GLU A 98 23.12 5.91 3.17
CA GLU A 98 23.92 6.48 2.09
C GLU A 98 24.85 7.59 2.61
N PRO A 99 26.18 7.47 2.45
CA PRO A 99 27.14 8.51 2.86
C PRO A 99 27.22 9.68 1.87
N ASP A 100 26.99 9.43 0.57
CA ASP A 100 27.08 10.47 -0.46
C ASP A 100 25.85 11.40 -0.45
N HIS A 101 26.10 12.69 -0.26
CA HIS A 101 25.08 13.72 -0.18
C HIS A 101 24.31 13.90 -1.50
N ARG A 102 24.96 13.73 -2.65
CA ARG A 102 24.31 13.85 -3.97
C ARG A 102 23.30 12.72 -4.16
N VAL A 103 23.69 11.48 -3.82
CA VAL A 103 22.81 10.31 -3.90
C VAL A 103 21.65 10.45 -2.91
N ARG A 104 21.91 10.97 -1.70
CA ARG A 104 20.85 11.25 -0.71
C ARG A 104 19.79 12.21 -1.24
N LEU A 105 20.18 13.30 -1.91
CA LEU A 105 19.23 14.26 -2.49
C LEU A 105 18.36 13.60 -3.57
N THR A 106 18.96 12.77 -4.44
CA THR A 106 18.22 12.00 -5.46
C THR A 106 17.21 11.03 -4.83
N ILE A 107 17.64 10.26 -3.81
CA ILE A 107 16.75 9.34 -3.09
C ILE A 107 15.61 10.11 -2.40
N ALA A 108 15.92 11.25 -1.78
CA ALA A 108 14.92 12.10 -1.14
C ALA A 108 13.91 12.67 -2.15
N GLY A 109 14.36 13.03 -3.34
CA GLY A 109 13.49 13.45 -4.46
C GLY A 109 12.54 12.34 -4.89
N ILE A 110 13.05 11.12 -5.11
CA ILE A 110 12.23 9.95 -5.46
C ILE A 110 11.21 9.63 -4.35
N ALA A 111 11.65 9.65 -3.09
CA ALA A 111 10.78 9.41 -1.94
C ALA A 111 9.65 10.44 -1.85
N ARG A 112 9.92 11.70 -2.21
CA ARG A 112 8.90 12.75 -2.29
C ARG A 112 7.89 12.46 -3.40
N THR A 113 8.33 12.10 -4.60
CA THR A 113 7.44 11.77 -5.72
C THR A 113 6.55 10.58 -5.40
N ILE A 114 7.11 9.52 -4.81
CA ILE A 114 6.34 8.36 -4.35
C ILE A 114 5.35 8.77 -3.26
N GLY A 115 5.78 9.62 -2.30
CA GLY A 115 4.90 10.14 -1.27
C GLY A 115 3.69 10.92 -1.80
N LEU A 116 3.80 11.56 -2.98
CA LEU A 116 2.67 12.24 -3.63
C LEU A 116 1.64 11.28 -4.24
N LEU A 117 2.00 10.02 -4.50
CA LEU A 117 1.04 9.00 -4.94
C LEU A 117 0.10 8.57 -3.82
N SER A 118 0.54 8.65 -2.56
CA SER A 118 -0.24 8.25 -1.39
C SER A 118 -1.59 8.99 -1.26
N PRO A 119 -1.66 10.34 -1.28
CA PRO A 119 -2.94 11.05 -1.19
C PRO A 119 -3.85 10.76 -2.39
N ILE A 120 -3.29 10.58 -3.60
CA ILE A 120 -4.06 10.23 -4.80
C ILE A 120 -4.71 8.85 -4.60
N ALA A 121 -3.93 7.85 -4.19
CA ALA A 121 -4.42 6.52 -3.90
C ALA A 121 -5.47 6.51 -2.77
N ALA A 122 -5.27 7.33 -1.73
CA ALA A 122 -6.21 7.48 -0.64
C ALA A 122 -7.56 8.06 -1.09
N VAL A 123 -7.54 9.11 -1.92
CA VAL A 123 -8.76 9.70 -2.48
C VAL A 123 -9.50 8.69 -3.36
N LEU A 124 -8.79 7.98 -4.23
CA LEU A 124 -9.38 6.90 -5.04
C LEU A 124 -9.98 5.79 -4.16
N LEU A 125 -9.30 5.40 -3.09
CA LEU A 125 -9.78 4.38 -2.16
C LEU A 125 -11.05 4.84 -1.43
N LEU A 126 -11.14 6.12 -1.08
CA LEU A 126 -12.34 6.71 -0.46
C LEU A 126 -13.54 6.65 -1.42
N PHE A 127 -13.38 7.17 -2.64
CA PHE A 127 -14.46 7.20 -3.63
C PHE A 127 -14.94 5.80 -4.02
N THR A 128 -14.01 4.89 -4.30
CA THR A 128 -14.36 3.49 -4.61
C THR A 128 -14.96 2.77 -3.41
N GLY A 129 -14.55 3.12 -2.18
CA GLY A 129 -15.13 2.61 -0.94
C GLY A 129 -16.58 3.04 -0.76
N ILE A 130 -16.88 4.32 -0.98
CA ILE A 130 -18.25 4.85 -0.99
C ILE A 130 -19.09 4.16 -2.07
N GLY A 131 -18.54 3.98 -3.27
CA GLY A 131 -19.22 3.24 -4.35
C GLY A 131 -19.53 1.80 -3.98
N ASN A 132 -18.64 1.11 -3.28
CA ASN A 132 -18.87 -0.26 -2.79
C ASN A 132 -19.95 -0.31 -1.71
N ILE A 133 -19.99 0.68 -0.80
CA ILE A 133 -21.05 0.82 0.19
C ILE A 133 -22.38 1.05 -0.54
N HIS A 134 -22.43 2.02 -1.46
CA HIS A 134 -23.64 2.31 -2.23
C HIS A 134 -24.14 1.05 -2.96
N ASN A 135 -23.28 0.36 -3.71
CA ASN A 135 -23.62 -0.86 -4.43
C ASN A 135 -24.12 -1.99 -3.52
N ARG A 136 -23.63 -2.08 -2.28
CA ARG A 136 -24.09 -3.08 -1.30
C ARG A 136 -25.49 -2.77 -0.74
N PHE A 137 -25.86 -1.50 -0.65
CA PHE A 137 -27.12 -1.05 -0.05
C PHE A 137 -28.20 -0.67 -1.07
N ILE A 138 -27.99 -0.94 -2.37
CA ILE A 138 -29.07 -0.89 -3.37
C ILE A 138 -29.96 -2.13 -3.13
N GLY A 139 -31.02 -1.97 -2.33
CA GLY A 139 -32.05 -3.00 -2.10
C GLY A 139 -32.46 -3.20 -0.64
N PRO A 140 -31.54 -3.29 0.34
CA PRO A 140 -31.88 -3.39 1.75
C PRO A 140 -32.12 -2.00 2.39
N GLU A 141 -33.15 -1.86 3.23
CA GLU A 141 -33.39 -0.64 4.04
C GLU A 141 -32.35 -0.42 5.17
N MET A 142 -31.42 -1.36 5.34
CA MET A 142 -30.39 -1.24 6.35
C MET A 142 -29.46 -0.07 6.05
N ARG A 143 -29.28 0.80 7.02
CA ARG A 143 -28.45 1.99 6.88
C ARG A 143 -26.99 1.59 7.16
N TRP A 144 -26.08 1.89 6.24
CA TRP A 144 -24.66 1.52 6.35
C TRP A 144 -23.98 1.91 7.68
N TYR A 145 -24.46 2.94 8.37
CA TYR A 145 -23.88 3.40 9.63
C TYR A 145 -24.27 2.55 10.85
N THR A 146 -25.21 1.60 10.72
CA THR A 146 -25.51 0.63 11.79
C THR A 146 -24.47 -0.48 11.85
N GLU A 147 -23.67 -0.65 10.80
CA GLU A 147 -22.56 -1.59 10.72
C GLU A 147 -21.33 -1.01 11.41
N GLY A 148 -21.22 -1.20 12.73
CA GLY A 148 -20.16 -0.60 13.56
C GLY A 148 -18.73 -0.85 13.05
N TRP A 149 -18.46 -2.03 12.46
CA TRP A 149 -17.17 -2.35 11.85
C TRP A 149 -16.86 -1.50 10.62
N LEU A 150 -17.88 -1.16 9.81
CA LEU A 150 -17.74 -0.33 8.63
C LEU A 150 -17.44 1.11 9.03
N VAL A 151 -18.16 1.63 10.05
CA VAL A 151 -17.91 2.95 10.62
C VAL A 151 -16.50 3.04 11.19
N ALA A 152 -16.07 2.06 11.99
CA ALA A 152 -14.71 2.01 12.54
C ALA A 152 -13.64 2.01 11.45
N LYS A 153 -13.83 1.23 10.37
CA LYS A 153 -12.94 1.21 9.21
C LYS A 153 -12.81 2.58 8.55
N ILE A 154 -13.93 3.29 8.34
CA ILE A 154 -13.93 4.62 7.72
C ILE A 154 -13.20 5.62 8.62
N VAL A 155 -13.47 5.62 9.93
CA VAL A 155 -12.81 6.54 10.88
C VAL A 155 -11.30 6.31 10.89
N LEU A 156 -10.85 5.06 11.03
CA LEU A 156 -9.42 4.73 10.98
C LEU A 156 -8.77 5.16 9.67
N PHE A 157 -9.46 4.93 8.56
CA PHE A 157 -8.99 5.33 7.24
C PHE A 157 -8.85 6.86 7.13
N VAL A 158 -9.86 7.63 7.57
CA VAL A 158 -9.81 9.10 7.56
C VAL A 158 -8.66 9.61 8.43
N VAL A 159 -8.48 9.07 9.64
CA VAL A 159 -7.36 9.43 10.51
C VAL A 159 -6.02 9.16 9.84
N MET A 160 -5.87 7.99 9.20
CA MET A 160 -4.67 7.59 8.45
C MET A 160 -4.38 8.58 7.31
N VAL A 161 -5.40 8.97 6.55
CA VAL A 161 -5.28 9.90 5.41
C VAL A 161 -4.94 11.30 5.88
N LEU A 162 -5.65 11.85 6.88
CA LEU A 162 -5.37 13.18 7.41
C LEU A 162 -3.95 13.26 8.00
N ASN A 163 -3.54 12.23 8.74
CA ASN A 163 -2.17 12.14 9.26
C ASN A 163 -1.16 12.12 8.10
N GLY A 164 -1.42 11.32 7.06
CA GLY A 164 -0.59 11.23 5.85
C GLY A 164 -0.44 12.56 5.12
N MET A 165 -1.55 13.26 4.90
CA MET A 165 -1.60 14.52 4.15
C MET A 165 -0.98 15.69 4.91
N ILE A 166 -1.13 15.74 6.24
CA ILE A 166 -0.63 16.86 7.05
C ILE A 166 0.84 16.64 7.42
N TYR A 167 1.17 15.50 8.03
CA TYR A 167 2.50 15.27 8.58
C TYR A 167 3.51 14.81 7.54
N GLY A 168 3.10 14.01 6.56
CA GLY A 168 4.00 13.47 5.53
C GLY A 168 4.77 14.56 4.76
N PRO A 169 4.08 15.52 4.10
CA PRO A 169 4.72 16.62 3.40
C PRO A 169 5.54 17.53 4.31
N ARG A 170 5.04 17.82 5.53
CA ARG A 170 5.74 18.67 6.50
C ARG A 170 7.10 18.09 6.90
N LEU A 171 7.12 16.81 7.28
CA LEU A 171 8.34 16.11 7.69
C LEU A 171 9.33 15.98 6.51
N THR A 172 8.82 15.63 5.33
CA THR A 172 9.65 15.43 4.14
C THR A 172 10.30 16.73 3.67
N ARG A 173 9.54 17.84 3.63
CA ARG A 173 10.07 19.17 3.26
C ARG A 173 11.07 19.68 4.29
N GLY A 174 10.77 19.52 5.58
CA GLY A 174 11.68 19.91 6.67
C GLY A 174 13.03 19.20 6.55
N ARG A 175 13.00 17.87 6.39
CA ARG A 175 14.22 17.07 6.19
C ARG A 175 15.00 17.50 4.94
N LEU A 176 14.31 17.70 3.81
CA LEU A 176 14.97 18.08 2.56
C LEU A 176 15.67 19.43 2.69
N LYS A 177 15.03 20.42 3.32
CA LYS A 177 15.62 21.74 3.57
C LYS A 177 16.96 21.63 4.32
N HIS A 178 17.01 20.80 5.37
CA HIS A 178 18.24 20.58 6.13
C HIS A 178 19.30 19.82 5.33
N LEU A 179 18.92 18.79 4.57
CA LEU A 179 19.86 18.08 3.69
C LEU A 179 20.48 19.01 2.65
N THR A 180 19.68 19.89 2.04
CA THR A 180 20.16 20.89 1.09
C THR A 180 21.12 21.89 1.75
N SER A 181 20.79 22.42 2.93
CA SER A 181 21.70 23.35 3.64
C SER A 181 23.05 22.72 4.01
N ILE A 182 23.06 21.41 4.33
CA ILE A 182 24.31 20.68 4.61
C ILE A 182 25.12 20.52 3.33
N ALA A 183 24.46 20.16 2.22
CA ALA A 183 25.12 20.01 0.92
C ALA A 183 25.72 21.34 0.40
N GLU A 184 25.08 22.46 0.70
CA GLU A 184 25.53 23.82 0.33
C GLU A 184 26.55 24.43 1.30
N GLN A 185 26.97 23.70 2.35
CA GLN A 185 27.86 24.20 3.41
C GLN A 185 27.33 25.44 4.16
N SER A 186 26.01 25.69 4.09
CA SER A 186 25.31 26.80 4.74
C SER A 186 24.58 26.37 6.02
N ALA A 187 24.93 25.19 6.55
CA ALA A 187 24.20 24.57 7.64
C ALA A 187 24.46 25.25 8.99
N PRO A 188 23.42 25.45 9.82
CA PRO A 188 23.60 25.91 11.20
C PRO A 188 24.33 24.83 12.04
N PRO A 189 25.02 25.22 13.13
CA PRO A 189 25.82 24.31 13.96
C PRO A 189 25.03 23.12 14.57
N ASN A 190 23.70 23.21 14.63
CA ASN A 190 22.81 22.17 15.14
C ASN A 190 22.06 21.36 14.04
N ALA A 191 22.48 21.46 12.78
CA ALA A 191 21.77 20.82 11.65
C ALA A 191 21.68 19.29 11.77
N ASP A 192 22.73 18.62 12.27
CA ASP A 192 22.74 17.17 12.43
C ASP A 192 21.75 16.70 13.52
N GLY A 193 21.63 17.45 14.61
CA GLY A 193 20.66 17.17 15.67
C GLY A 193 19.22 17.28 15.15
N ALA A 194 18.93 18.33 14.39
CA ALA A 194 17.64 18.51 13.74
C ALA A 194 17.33 17.37 12.75
N LEU A 195 18.32 16.97 11.94
CA LEU A 195 18.17 15.88 10.98
C LEU A 195 17.86 14.54 11.66
N ARG A 196 18.53 14.23 12.78
CA ARG A 196 18.23 13.04 13.60
C ARG A 196 16.79 13.05 14.14
N SER A 197 16.32 14.21 14.60
CA SER A 197 14.93 14.37 15.06
C SER A 197 13.92 14.10 13.94
N PHE A 198 14.13 14.67 12.76
CA PHE A 198 13.28 14.39 11.58
C PHE A 198 13.28 12.92 11.21
N ASN A 199 14.45 12.25 11.23
CA ASN A 199 14.53 10.82 10.98
C ASN A 199 13.70 10.03 11.99
N ARG A 200 13.77 10.35 13.29
CA ARG A 200 12.94 9.67 14.30
C ARG A 200 11.44 9.89 14.03
N GLN A 201 11.04 11.12 13.73
CA GLN A 201 9.64 11.46 13.42
C GLN A 201 9.13 10.75 12.17
N ILE A 202 9.94 10.67 11.10
CA ILE A 202 9.58 9.96 9.87
C ILE A 202 9.45 8.44 10.11
N THR A 203 10.31 7.85 10.94
CA THR A 203 10.17 6.44 11.31
C THR A 203 8.87 6.20 12.09
N MET A 204 8.57 7.04 13.07
CA MET A 204 7.32 6.94 13.83
C MET A 204 6.11 7.14 12.93
N PHE A 205 6.17 8.08 11.99
CA PHE A 205 5.13 8.29 10.98
C PHE A 205 4.85 7.01 10.18
N TYR A 206 5.88 6.39 9.59
CA TYR A 206 5.70 5.16 8.83
C TYR A 206 5.20 4.00 9.71
N PHE A 207 5.68 3.90 10.94
CA PHE A 207 5.22 2.89 11.89
C PHE A 207 3.72 3.04 12.20
N VAL A 208 3.27 4.26 12.52
CA VAL A 208 1.85 4.55 12.77
C VAL A 208 1.01 4.30 11.52
N GLN A 209 1.49 4.70 10.34
CA GLN A 209 0.78 4.43 9.07
C GLN A 209 0.62 2.94 8.79
N MET A 210 1.68 2.14 9.00
CA MET A 210 1.61 0.68 8.84
C MET A 210 0.66 0.04 9.86
N LEU A 211 0.66 0.51 11.11
CA LEU A 211 -0.26 0.02 12.14
C LEU A 211 -1.72 0.33 11.77
N LEU A 212 -2.02 1.56 11.35
CA LEU A 212 -3.37 1.95 10.91
C LEU A 212 -3.81 1.15 9.69
N LEU A 213 -2.93 0.94 8.72
CA LEU A 213 -3.22 0.14 7.54
C LEU A 213 -3.52 -1.32 7.92
N LEU A 214 -2.73 -1.90 8.83
CA LEU A 214 -2.95 -3.25 9.35
C LEU A 214 -4.29 -3.37 10.08
N LEU A 215 -4.66 -2.39 10.90
CA LEU A 215 -5.95 -2.34 11.59
C LEU A 215 -7.12 -2.24 10.59
N VAL A 216 -6.99 -1.44 9.55
CA VAL A 216 -8.01 -1.34 8.47
C VAL A 216 -8.19 -2.68 7.76
N VAL A 217 -7.09 -3.40 7.47
CA VAL A 217 -7.16 -4.75 6.88
C VAL A 217 -7.78 -5.74 7.85
N TYR A 218 -7.36 -5.73 9.11
CA TYR A 218 -7.87 -6.62 10.15
C TYR A 218 -9.38 -6.47 10.30
N ILE A 219 -9.90 -5.24 10.44
CA ILE A 219 -11.33 -4.97 10.52
C ILE A 219 -12.04 -5.35 9.21
N SER A 220 -11.40 -5.18 8.06
CA SER A 220 -11.98 -5.59 6.78
C SER A 220 -12.16 -7.10 6.66
N VAL A 221 -11.27 -7.90 7.25
CA VAL A 221 -11.32 -9.37 7.19
C VAL A 221 -12.19 -9.96 8.30
N PHE A 222 -12.06 -9.46 9.53
CA PHE A 222 -12.71 -10.05 10.70
C PHE A 222 -13.94 -9.29 11.19
N GLY A 223 -14.14 -8.04 10.76
CA GLY A 223 -15.22 -7.17 11.26
C GLY A 223 -16.62 -7.61 10.84
N SER A 224 -16.75 -8.31 9.70
CA SER A 224 -18.03 -8.88 9.25
C SER A 224 -18.41 -10.18 9.98
N GLY A 225 -17.46 -10.80 10.70
CA GLY A 225 -17.54 -12.22 11.02
C GLY A 225 -18.24 -12.60 12.33
N LYS A 226 -18.42 -11.70 13.30
CA LYS A 226 -18.91 -12.11 14.63
C LYS A 226 -19.66 -10.98 15.33
N HIS A 227 -20.98 -11.00 15.25
CA HIS A 227 -21.89 -11.05 16.40
C HIS A 227 -23.33 -11.37 15.94
N PRO A 228 -23.60 -12.60 15.46
CA PRO A 228 -24.99 -13.06 15.28
C PRO A 228 -25.73 -13.35 16.61
N GLY A 229 -25.35 -12.72 17.74
CA GLY A 229 -25.91 -13.07 19.05
C GLY A 229 -25.40 -12.26 20.25
N ALA A 230 -25.21 -10.95 20.10
CA ALA A 230 -25.05 -10.03 21.24
C ALA A 230 -26.30 -9.13 21.34
N LEU A 231 -27.47 -9.77 21.44
CA LEU A 231 -28.72 -9.26 22.02
C LEU A 231 -29.46 -10.45 22.62
#